data_AF-A0A2U2MWF6-F1
#
_entry.id   AF-A0A2U2MWF6-F1
#
_cell.length_a   1.000
_cell.length_b   1.000
_cell.length_c   1.000
_cell.angle_alpha   90.00
_cell.angle_beta   90.00
_cell.angle_gamma   90.00
#
_symmetry.space_group_name_H-M   'P 1'
#
loop_
_entity.id
_entity.type
_entity.pdbx_description
1 polymer ?
#
loop_
_entity_poly.entity_id
_entity_poly.type
_entity_poly.pdbx_seq_one_letter_code
_entity_poly.pdbx_strand_id
1 'polypeptide(L)'
;MSSPMAASLTRSVTIYRRHSREFWAGGFDEGVASGLSTRAAAQAEREIMFEGRAFCFTGKFLFGPRQRCEEAVMRLGATPIPRVTKQLDYLVIGGLASRDWAHTSHGRKIEKAIDLREKGHQVILLEERDWAVHIDA
;
A
#
# COMPACT_ATOMS: atom_id res chain seq x y z
N MET A 1 43.24 8.28 -13.46
CA MET A 1 42.26 7.23 -13.12
C MET A 1 41.76 7.53 -11.72
N SER A 2 40.48 7.88 -11.58
CA SER A 2 39.66 7.77 -10.35
C SER A 2 38.50 8.76 -10.43
N SER A 3 37.32 8.24 -10.76
CA SER A 3 36.04 8.84 -10.42
C SER A 3 35.22 7.75 -9.74
N PRO A 4 34.77 7.92 -8.49
CA PRO A 4 33.69 7.13 -7.93
C PRO A 4 32.38 7.90 -8.16
N MET A 5 31.56 7.43 -9.10
CA MET A 5 30.26 8.04 -9.39
C MET A 5 29.18 7.38 -8.52
N ALA A 6 28.76 8.14 -7.50
CA ALA A 6 27.46 8.17 -6.84
C ALA A 6 26.79 6.82 -6.46
N ALA A 7 26.85 6.49 -5.18
CA ALA A 7 25.87 5.62 -4.54
C ALA A 7 24.52 6.35 -4.47
N SER A 8 23.50 5.83 -5.15
CA SER A 8 22.11 6.26 -4.98
C SER A 8 21.68 5.97 -3.54
N LEU A 9 21.36 7.02 -2.79
CA LEU A 9 20.80 6.94 -1.46
C LEU A 9 19.32 6.59 -1.59
N THR A 10 18.99 5.31 -1.48
CA THR A 10 17.60 4.89 -1.25
C THR A 10 17.11 5.57 0.03
N ARG A 11 16.18 6.51 -0.12
CA ARG A 11 15.54 7.18 1.02
C ARG A 11 14.58 6.19 1.68
N SER A 12 15.11 5.25 2.46
CA SER A 12 14.33 4.53 3.47
C SER A 12 14.09 5.46 4.65
N VAL A 13 12.87 5.98 4.77
CA VAL A 13 12.48 6.85 5.88
C VAL A 13 12.19 5.97 7.10
N THR A 14 13.14 5.94 8.03
CA THR A 14 13.12 5.09 9.22
C THR A 14 12.70 5.87 10.48
N ILE A 15 11.54 5.49 11.05
CA ILE A 15 11.14 5.51 12.49
C ILE A 15 10.71 6.85 13.16
N TYR A 16 9.51 6.86 13.79
CA TYR A 16 9.39 7.08 15.26
C TYR A 16 8.14 6.47 15.93
N ARG A 17 8.43 5.75 17.02
CA ARG A 17 7.58 5.13 18.04
C ARG A 17 6.73 6.16 18.81
N ARG A 18 5.41 6.02 18.85
CA ARG A 18 4.59 6.56 19.95
C ARG A 18 3.38 5.65 20.26
N HIS A 19 3.42 5.04 21.44
CA HIS A 19 2.36 4.25 22.05
C HIS A 19 0.99 4.95 21.96
N SER A 20 -0.03 4.27 21.44
CA SER A 20 -1.22 3.87 22.20
C SER A 20 -2.15 3.01 21.34
N ARG A 21 -2.65 1.92 21.93
CA ARG A 21 -3.50 0.87 21.34
C ARG A 21 -4.83 1.49 20.87
N GLU A 22 -5.54 1.00 19.84
CA GLU A 22 -6.61 -0.02 19.94
C GLU A 22 -7.12 -0.48 18.53
N PHE A 23 -7.12 -1.81 18.32
CA PHE A 23 -7.18 -2.69 17.12
C PHE A 23 -8.53 -3.44 16.84
N TRP A 24 -9.50 -3.02 16.03
CA TRP A 24 -10.76 -3.81 15.88
C TRP A 24 -10.57 -5.09 15.05
N ALA A 25 -10.57 -6.24 15.72
CA ALA A 25 -10.87 -7.55 15.15
C ALA A 25 -11.89 -8.24 16.07
N GLY A 26 -13.03 -8.65 15.53
CA GLY A 26 -14.00 -9.55 16.15
C GLY A 26 -14.29 -10.70 15.18
N GLY A 27 -14.59 -11.92 15.61
CA GLY A 27 -14.73 -12.44 16.97
C GLY A 27 -14.87 -13.96 16.96
N PHE A 28 -14.99 -14.58 18.14
CA PHE A 28 -15.94 -15.63 18.54
C PHE A 28 -15.63 -16.08 19.99
N ASP A 29 -16.65 -16.70 20.59
CA ASP A 29 -17.06 -16.80 21.99
C ASP A 29 -16.13 -17.33 23.10
N GLU A 30 -16.36 -16.70 24.26
CA GLU A 30 -16.50 -17.20 25.64
C GLU A 30 -15.30 -17.79 26.41
N GLY A 31 -14.96 -17.10 27.52
CA GLY A 31 -13.98 -17.54 28.51
C GLY A 31 -13.32 -16.36 29.21
N VAL A 32 -14.04 -15.68 30.11
CA VAL A 32 -13.53 -14.55 30.89
C VAL A 32 -12.35 -14.96 31.78
N ALA A 33 -11.17 -14.43 31.45
CA ALA A 33 -10.08 -14.21 32.40
C ALA A 33 -9.46 -12.83 32.12
N SER A 34 -9.48 -12.00 33.15
CA SER A 34 -9.20 -10.56 33.17
C SER A 34 -7.99 -10.07 32.34
N GLY A 35 -8.28 -9.31 31.29
CA GLY A 35 -7.64 -8.00 31.05
C GLY A 35 -6.32 -7.92 30.28
N LEU A 36 -5.74 -9.00 29.76
CA LEU A 36 -4.56 -8.97 28.89
C LEU A 36 -4.94 -9.29 27.45
N SER A 37 -5.75 -8.45 26.82
CA SER A 37 -6.20 -8.71 25.44
C SER A 37 -5.12 -8.31 24.42
N THR A 38 -4.30 -9.30 24.10
CA THR A 38 -3.73 -9.74 22.81
C THR A 38 -4.12 -8.95 21.55
N ARG A 39 -3.87 -7.64 21.51
CA ARG A 39 -3.90 -6.83 20.28
C ARG A 39 -2.49 -6.36 19.89
N ALA A 40 -1.47 -7.15 20.24
CA ALA A 40 -0.08 -6.70 20.27
C ALA A 40 0.86 -7.47 19.32
N ALA A 41 0.35 -8.18 18.29
CA ALA A 41 1.21 -9.08 17.52
C ALA A 41 1.10 -9.08 15.99
N ALA A 42 0.32 -8.21 15.33
CA ALA A 42 0.13 -8.35 13.86
C ALA A 42 0.03 -7.07 13.04
N GLN A 43 0.56 -5.94 13.51
CA GLN A 43 0.77 -4.77 12.64
C GLN A 43 2.27 -4.52 12.52
N ALA A 44 2.93 -5.39 11.77
CA ALA A 44 4.17 -5.04 11.12
C ALA A 44 3.84 -3.89 10.16
N GLU A 45 4.26 -2.67 10.52
CA GLU A 45 4.20 -1.49 9.66
C GLU A 45 4.90 -1.86 8.35
N ARG A 46 4.14 -2.08 7.28
CA ARG A 46 4.72 -2.36 5.97
C ARG A 46 5.31 -1.05 5.46
N GLU A 47 6.63 -0.93 5.51
CA GLU A 47 7.32 0.16 4.84
C GLU A 47 6.94 0.17 3.35
N ILE A 48 6.43 1.29 2.85
CA ILE A 48 6.13 1.47 1.43
C ILE A 48 7.39 1.98 0.74
N MET A 49 7.92 1.19 -0.20
CA MET A 49 9.05 1.60 -1.03
C MET A 49 8.53 2.31 -2.28
N PHE A 50 9.00 3.53 -2.51
CA PHE A 50 8.60 4.31 -3.70
C PHE A 50 9.64 4.25 -4.81
N GLU A 51 10.90 4.50 -4.48
CA GLU A 51 11.97 4.62 -5.48
C GLU A 51 12.12 3.35 -6.32
N GLY A 52 12.06 3.51 -7.64
CA GLY A 52 12.20 2.41 -8.60
C GLY A 52 11.03 1.43 -8.62
N ARG A 53 9.93 1.71 -7.91
CA ARG A 53 8.76 0.81 -7.83
C ARG A 53 7.63 1.25 -8.74
N ALA A 54 6.92 0.28 -9.29
CA ALA A 54 5.77 0.52 -10.15
C ALA A 54 4.47 0.59 -9.33
N PHE A 55 3.73 1.68 -9.49
CA PHE A 55 2.45 1.92 -8.82
C PHE A 55 1.30 1.94 -9.82
N CYS A 56 0.17 1.32 -9.50
CA CYS A 56 -1.06 1.45 -10.27
C CYS A 56 -2.20 1.90 -9.36
N PHE A 57 -3.06 2.77 -9.87
CA PHE A 57 -4.18 3.34 -9.10
C PHE A 57 -5.51 2.85 -9.66
N THR A 58 -6.35 2.30 -8.79
CA THR A 58 -7.71 1.85 -9.11
C THR A 58 -8.72 2.44 -8.15
N GLY A 59 -9.91 2.83 -8.62
CA GLY A 59 -10.94 3.43 -7.78
C GLY A 59 -11.05 4.94 -7.92
N LYS A 60 -11.91 5.50 -7.06
CA LYS A 60 -12.04 6.94 -6.79
C LYS A 60 -11.28 7.24 -5.50
N PHE A 61 -10.49 8.30 -5.51
CA PHE A 61 -9.56 8.67 -4.46
C PHE A 61 -10.06 9.92 -3.72
N LEU A 62 -9.93 9.92 -2.39
CA LEU A 62 -10.13 11.07 -1.52
C LEU A 62 -8.97 12.07 -1.62
N PHE A 63 -7.74 11.59 -1.89
CA PHE A 63 -6.54 12.40 -2.07
C PHE A 63 -6.64 13.37 -3.24
N GLY A 64 -7.44 13.02 -4.26
CA GLY A 64 -7.69 13.86 -5.43
C GLY A 64 -7.84 13.06 -6.73
N PRO A 65 -7.78 13.73 -7.89
CA PRO A 65 -7.83 13.03 -9.18
C PRO A 65 -6.64 12.08 -9.33
N ARG A 66 -6.81 11.00 -10.12
CA ARG A 66 -5.76 9.98 -10.35
C ARG A 66 -4.41 10.59 -10.74
N GLN A 67 -4.42 11.62 -11.60
CA GLN A 67 -3.22 12.34 -12.01
C GLN A 67 -2.43 12.89 -10.80
N ARG A 68 -3.12 13.41 -9.78
CA ARG A 68 -2.47 13.91 -8.56
C ARG A 68 -1.84 12.78 -7.74
N CYS A 69 -2.48 11.61 -7.69
CA CYS A 69 -1.90 10.42 -7.05
C CYS A 69 -0.63 9.94 -7.79
N GLU A 70 -0.67 9.95 -9.11
CA GLU A 70 0.47 9.58 -9.96
C GLU A 70 1.63 10.56 -9.80
N GLU A 71 1.36 11.87 -9.82
CA GLU A 71 2.37 12.91 -9.56
C GLU A 71 3.01 12.77 -8.17
N ALA A 72 2.22 12.42 -7.16
CA ALA A 72 2.70 12.26 -5.81
C ALA A 72 3.75 11.14 -5.70
N VAL A 73 3.49 9.97 -6.28
CA VAL A 73 4.46 8.86 -6.27
C VAL A 73 5.65 9.12 -7.20
N MET A 74 5.45 9.86 -8.30
CA MET A 74 6.55 10.27 -9.18
C MET A 74 7.57 11.16 -8.45
N ARG A 75 7.12 12.08 -7.60
CA ARG A 75 8.00 12.92 -6.77
C ARG A 75 8.87 12.12 -5.80
N LEU A 76 8.43 10.91 -5.45
CA LEU A 76 9.15 9.98 -4.57
C LEU A 76 9.98 8.93 -5.34
N GLY A 77 10.16 9.10 -6.66
CA GLY A 77 10.98 8.23 -7.51
C GLY A 77 10.28 6.94 -7.97
N ALA A 78 8.97 6.84 -7.79
CA ALA A 78 8.18 5.71 -8.28
C ALA A 78 7.71 5.93 -9.73
N THR A 79 7.34 4.84 -10.40
CA THR A 79 6.79 4.88 -11.77
C THR A 79 5.30 4.53 -11.75
N PRO A 80 4.38 5.49 -11.98
CA PRO A 80 2.98 5.16 -12.15
C PRO A 80 2.75 4.45 -13.48
N ILE A 81 1.98 3.35 -13.44
CA ILE A 81 1.60 2.56 -14.60
C ILE A 81 0.07 2.46 -14.72
N PRO A 82 -0.50 2.59 -15.93
CA PRO A 82 -1.95 2.66 -16.12
C PRO A 82 -2.65 1.30 -16.00
N ARG A 83 -1.90 0.19 -15.99
CA ARG A 83 -2.41 -1.17 -16.06
C ARG A 83 -1.70 -2.07 -15.06
N VAL A 84 -2.42 -3.08 -14.60
CA VAL A 84 -1.84 -4.18 -13.82
C VAL A 84 -1.04 -5.07 -14.78
N THR A 85 0.27 -5.10 -14.59
CA THR A 85 1.25 -5.85 -15.39
C THR A 85 2.16 -6.65 -14.47
N LYS A 86 3.03 -7.52 -15.02
CA LYS A 86 4.02 -8.29 -14.23
C LYS A 86 5.07 -7.42 -13.54
N GLN A 87 5.25 -6.17 -14.00
CA GLN A 87 6.17 -5.20 -13.40
C GLN A 87 5.53 -4.43 -12.25
N LEU A 88 4.23 -4.62 -11.99
CA LEU A 88 3.53 -3.92 -10.91
C LEU A 88 4.05 -4.37 -9.54
N ASP A 89 4.49 -3.42 -8.72
CA ASP A 89 4.81 -3.69 -7.31
C ASP A 89 3.62 -3.36 -6.41
N TYR A 90 2.94 -2.22 -6.64
CA TYR A 90 1.88 -1.72 -5.75
C TYR A 90 0.59 -1.36 -6.50
N LEU A 91 -0.54 -1.97 -6.11
CA LEU A 91 -1.88 -1.53 -6.51
C LEU A 91 -2.53 -0.73 -5.39
N VAL A 92 -2.68 0.58 -5.58
CA VAL A 92 -3.39 1.46 -4.63
C VAL A 92 -4.88 1.51 -4.97
N ILE A 93 -5.71 1.19 -3.99
CA ILE A 93 -7.16 1.11 -4.07
C ILE A 93 -7.75 2.35 -3.41
N GLY A 94 -8.44 3.17 -4.20
CA GLY A 94 -9.11 4.38 -3.72
C GLY A 94 -10.18 4.08 -2.67
N GLY A 95 -10.25 4.90 -1.61
CA GLY A 95 -11.11 4.69 -0.45
C GLY A 95 -12.62 4.85 -0.73
N LEU A 96 -12.98 5.32 -1.93
CA LEU A 96 -14.36 5.40 -2.41
C LEU A 96 -14.71 4.27 -3.40
N ALA A 97 -13.85 3.26 -3.55
CA ALA A 97 -14.21 2.07 -4.32
C ALA A 97 -15.39 1.36 -3.61
N SER A 98 -16.55 1.30 -4.29
CA SER A 98 -17.76 0.66 -3.75
C SER A 98 -17.47 -0.77 -3.30
N ARG A 99 -18.14 -1.22 -2.23
CA ARG A 99 -18.04 -2.60 -1.70
C ARG A 99 -18.27 -3.68 -2.77
N ASP A 100 -18.95 -3.35 -3.86
CA ASP A 100 -19.25 -4.18 -5.02
C ASP A 100 -18.12 -4.19 -6.08
N TRP A 101 -16.86 -4.23 -5.63
CA TRP A 101 -15.72 -4.07 -6.54
C TRP A 101 -15.73 -5.12 -7.66
N ALA A 102 -16.17 -6.35 -7.39
CA ALA A 102 -16.15 -7.52 -8.29
C ALA A 102 -16.69 -7.28 -9.72
N HIS A 103 -17.69 -6.40 -9.91
CA HIS A 103 -18.30 -6.18 -11.23
C HIS A 103 -17.91 -4.85 -11.91
N THR A 104 -16.99 -4.09 -11.33
CA THR A 104 -16.58 -2.78 -11.90
C THR A 104 -15.24 -2.87 -12.63
N SER A 105 -14.90 -1.87 -13.45
CA SER A 105 -13.54 -1.74 -14.02
C SER A 105 -12.44 -1.70 -12.95
N HIS A 106 -12.78 -1.32 -11.71
CA HIS A 106 -11.88 -1.35 -10.59
C HIS A 106 -11.66 -2.77 -10.06
N GLY A 107 -12.72 -3.59 -9.99
CA GLY A 107 -12.63 -5.01 -9.63
C GLY A 107 -11.71 -5.80 -10.54
N ARG A 108 -11.83 -5.60 -11.86
CA ARG A 108 -10.95 -6.27 -12.84
C ARG A 108 -9.46 -6.03 -12.59
N LYS A 109 -9.08 -4.86 -12.06
CA LYS A 109 -7.67 -4.59 -11.70
C LYS A 109 -7.28 -5.31 -10.41
N ILE A 110 -8.18 -5.36 -9.43
CA ILE A 110 -7.97 -6.07 -8.16
C ILE A 110 -7.85 -7.58 -8.41
N GLU A 111 -8.80 -8.17 -9.13
CA GLU A 111 -8.77 -9.58 -9.56
C GLU A 111 -7.48 -9.91 -10.30
N LYS A 112 -7.08 -9.07 -11.26
CA LYS A 112 -5.84 -9.29 -12.01
C LYS A 112 -4.60 -9.19 -11.11
N ALA A 113 -4.59 -8.30 -10.11
CA ALA A 113 -3.49 -8.22 -9.17
C ALA A 113 -3.43 -9.46 -8.26
N ILE A 114 -4.59 -9.98 -7.84
CA ILE A 114 -4.70 -11.26 -7.09
C ILE A 114 -4.18 -12.42 -7.94
N ASP A 115 -4.62 -12.54 -9.20
CA ASP A 115 -4.15 -13.58 -10.14
C ASP A 115 -2.63 -13.52 -10.35
N LEU A 116 -2.04 -12.33 -10.43
CA LEU A 116 -0.58 -12.18 -10.49
C LEU A 116 0.10 -12.69 -9.22
N ARG A 117 -0.48 -12.45 -8.03
CA ARG A 117 0.03 -12.98 -6.77
C ARG A 117 -0.03 -14.50 -6.72
N GLU A 118 -1.12 -15.09 -7.17
CA GLU A 118 -1.26 -16.55 -7.26
C GLU A 118 -0.24 -17.16 -8.23
N LYS A 119 0.16 -16.42 -9.26
CA LYS A 119 1.25 -16.78 -10.19
C LYS A 119 2.66 -16.52 -9.65
N GLY A 120 2.79 -16.11 -8.39
CA GLY A 120 4.07 -15.90 -7.72
C GLY A 120 4.68 -14.50 -7.91
N HIS A 121 3.96 -13.56 -8.51
CA HIS A 121 4.41 -12.17 -8.60
C HIS A 121 4.16 -11.43 -7.28
N GLN A 122 5.11 -10.60 -6.87
CA GLN A 122 5.00 -9.80 -5.64
C GLN A 122 4.23 -8.51 -5.91
N VAL A 123 2.90 -8.60 -5.95
CA VAL A 123 2.02 -7.43 -6.02
C VAL A 123 1.45 -7.16 -4.63
N ILE A 124 1.63 -5.94 -4.13
CA ILE A 124 1.09 -5.47 -2.86
C ILE A 124 -0.18 -4.65 -3.14
N LEU A 125 -1.29 -5.04 -2.53
CA LEU A 125 -2.53 -4.25 -2.56
C LEU A 125 -2.51 -3.30 -1.35
N LEU A 126 -2.63 -2.01 -1.61
CA LEU A 126 -2.65 -0.95 -0.60
C LEU A 126 -3.99 -0.22 -0.64
N GLU A 127 -4.59 0.03 0.51
CA GLU A 127 -5.69 0.99 0.59
C GLU A 127 -5.15 2.41 0.50
N GLU A 128 -5.95 3.32 -0.04
CA GLU A 128 -5.61 4.74 -0.11
C GLU A 128 -5.24 5.31 1.26
N ARG A 129 -5.91 4.87 2.34
CA ARG A 129 -5.64 5.36 3.70
C ARG A 129 -4.21 5.07 4.13
N ASP A 130 -3.72 3.86 3.88
CA ASP A 130 -2.35 3.46 4.23
C ASP A 130 -1.33 4.14 3.32
N TRP A 131 -1.65 4.26 2.02
CA TRP A 131 -0.79 4.94 1.05
C TRP A 131 -0.65 6.44 1.36
N ALA A 132 -1.74 7.14 1.68
CA ALA A 132 -1.77 8.59 1.83
C ALA A 132 -0.89 9.09 3.00
N VAL A 133 -0.77 8.30 4.08
CA VAL A 133 0.10 8.64 5.23
C VAL A 133 1.58 8.77 4.81
N HIS A 134 1.98 8.12 3.72
CA HIS A 134 3.37 8.08 3.24
C HIS A 134 3.67 9.08 2.13
N ILE A 135 2.67 9.85 1.68
CA ILE A 135 2.80 10.81 0.57
C ILE A 135 3.00 12.25 1.05
N ASP A 136 2.51 12.58 2.25
CA ASP A 136 2.50 13.94 2.81
C ASP A 136 3.64 14.17 3.84
N ALA A 137 4.61 13.25 3.92
CA ALA A 137 5.71 13.25 4.90
C ALA A 137 6.99 13.94 4.40
#